data_AF-A0A8J6XEA5-F1
#
_entry.id   AF-A0A8J6XEA5-F1
#
_cell.length_a   1.000
_cell.length_b   1.000
_cell.length_c   1.000
_cell.angle_alpha   90.00
_cell.angle_beta   90.00
_cell.angle_gamma   90.00
#
_symmetry.space_group_name_H-M   'P 1'
#
loop_
_entity.id
_entity.type
_entity.pdbx_description
1 polymer ?
#
loop_
_entity_poly.entity_id
_entity_poly.type
_entity_poly.pdbx_seq_one_letter_code
_entity_poly.pdbx_strand_id
1 'polypeptide(L)'
;MQFSLLTTKTSTVFVDQPTPLPESLGFVSFLGLTLSPSGNLFVSDFANEIRSYDLETGQLLDDLSTNYTGTVPSNNFIGNLTFTPDEKLYTVGFDFTNNNFGVILRYDGATGNPLPAVGQSGAIFVPTDSRLLRPVGIVYAPINIPEGSSTVGLLSLGALSTILHRKRK
;
A
#
# COMPACT_ATOMS: atom_id res chain seq x y z
N MET A 1 17.89 19.89 5.58
CA MET A 1 17.47 20.01 4.16
C MET A 1 16.60 21.25 4.04
N GLN A 2 17.01 22.22 3.25
CA GLN A 2 16.30 23.50 3.09
C GLN A 2 15.57 23.46 1.75
N PHE A 3 14.26 23.27 1.78
CA PHE A 3 13.44 23.38 0.57
C PHE A 3 13.44 24.84 0.13
N SER A 4 14.06 25.13 -1.01
CA SER A 4 13.88 26.41 -1.70
C SER A 4 12.41 26.54 -2.05
N LEU A 5 11.72 27.51 -1.45
CA LEU A 5 10.31 27.80 -1.76
C LEU A 5 10.25 28.26 -3.22
N LEU A 6 9.66 27.44 -4.08
CA LEU A 6 9.28 27.80 -5.44
C LEU A 6 8.42 29.08 -5.36
N THR A 7 9.02 30.22 -5.71
CA THR A 7 8.39 31.55 -5.62
C THR A 7 7.29 31.74 -6.68
N THR A 8 7.16 30.81 -7.61
CA THR A 8 6.14 30.86 -8.67
C THR A 8 4.92 30.02 -8.28
N LYS A 9 3.77 30.66 -8.06
CA LYS A 9 2.46 29.99 -7.95
C LYS A 9 1.97 29.39 -9.29
N THR A 10 2.88 29.08 -10.20
CA THR A 10 2.58 28.59 -11.55
C THR A 10 2.82 27.09 -11.55
N SER A 11 1.79 26.30 -11.88
CA SER A 11 1.92 24.86 -12.06
C SER A 11 2.66 24.55 -13.36
N THR A 12 3.51 23.53 -13.34
CA THR A 12 4.16 22.96 -14.52
C THR A 12 3.86 21.48 -14.61
N VAL A 13 4.00 20.91 -15.82
CA VAL A 13 4.01 19.46 -15.98
C VAL A 13 5.26 18.92 -15.29
N PHE A 14 5.08 17.91 -14.42
CA PHE A 14 6.19 17.29 -13.70
C PHE A 14 6.95 16.30 -14.59
N VAL A 15 6.22 15.43 -15.29
CA VAL A 15 6.74 14.46 -16.27
C VAL A 15 5.77 14.38 -17.43
N ASP A 16 6.29 14.26 -18.66
CA ASP A 16 5.46 14.00 -19.84
C ASP A 16 4.69 12.67 -19.69
N GLN A 17 3.59 12.51 -20.42
CA GLN A 17 2.84 11.26 -20.38
C GLN A 17 3.75 10.07 -20.78
N PRO A 18 3.96 9.08 -19.88
CA PRO A 18 4.82 7.96 -20.21
C PRO A 18 4.14 7.03 -21.21
N THR A 19 4.95 6.26 -21.91
CA THR A 19 4.46 5.20 -22.80
C THR A 19 3.74 4.13 -21.96
N PRO A 20 2.55 3.67 -22.40
CA PRO A 20 1.91 2.51 -21.80
C PRO A 20 2.86 1.31 -21.81
N LEU A 21 2.97 0.63 -20.68
CA LEU A 21 3.74 -0.61 -20.56
C LEU A 21 3.10 -1.71 -21.42
N PRO A 22 3.86 -2.70 -21.90
CA PRO A 22 3.30 -3.84 -22.65
C PRO A 22 2.16 -4.54 -21.91
N GLU A 23 2.21 -4.59 -20.57
CA GLU A 23 1.18 -5.22 -19.74
C GLU A 23 -0.03 -4.31 -19.44
N SER A 24 0.00 -3.03 -19.82
CA SER A 24 -0.94 -1.99 -19.35
C SER A 24 -2.20 -1.77 -20.21
N LEU A 25 -2.73 -2.80 -20.89
CA LEU A 25 -3.92 -2.72 -21.75
C LEU A 25 -3.93 -1.53 -22.75
N GLY A 26 -2.75 -0.98 -23.08
CA GLY A 26 -2.58 0.15 -23.99
C GLY A 26 -2.84 1.55 -23.40
N PHE A 27 -2.94 1.70 -22.08
CA PHE A 27 -3.11 3.02 -21.45
C PHE A 27 -2.33 3.17 -20.14
N VAL A 28 -2.05 4.42 -19.77
CA VAL A 28 -1.50 4.78 -18.45
C VAL A 28 -2.61 5.45 -17.65
N SER A 29 -2.79 5.05 -16.39
CA SER A 29 -3.74 5.70 -15.50
C SER A 29 -3.21 5.76 -14.09
N PHE A 30 -2.88 6.97 -13.63
CA PHE A 30 -2.36 7.18 -12.29
C PHE A 30 -3.48 7.39 -11.28
N LEU A 31 -3.60 6.50 -10.29
CA LEU A 31 -4.66 6.56 -9.27
C LEU A 31 -4.17 6.95 -7.88
N GLY A 32 -2.88 6.81 -7.62
CA GLY A 32 -2.27 7.13 -6.34
C GLY A 32 -0.84 7.61 -6.51
N LEU A 33 -0.42 8.45 -5.58
CA LEU A 33 0.96 8.87 -5.46
C LEU A 33 1.34 8.99 -3.99
N THR A 34 2.61 8.78 -3.68
CA THR A 34 3.20 8.94 -2.34
C THR A 34 4.67 9.33 -2.46
N LEU A 35 5.19 10.03 -1.47
CA LEU A 35 6.63 10.21 -1.33
C LEU A 35 7.21 9.07 -0.49
N SER A 36 8.37 8.55 -0.88
CA SER A 36 9.17 7.71 0.02
C SER A 36 9.77 8.56 1.15
N PRO A 37 10.06 7.97 2.32
CA PRO A 37 10.82 8.65 3.38
C PRO A 37 12.18 9.21 2.90
N SER A 38 12.79 8.56 1.90
CA SER A 38 14.01 8.99 1.19
C SER A 38 13.83 10.12 0.19
N GLY A 39 12.59 10.47 -0.21
CA GLY A 39 12.29 11.65 -1.02
C GLY A 39 11.96 11.42 -2.51
N ASN A 40 11.82 10.17 -2.96
CA ASN A 40 11.39 9.85 -4.32
C ASN A 40 9.86 9.81 -4.42
N LEU A 41 9.31 10.12 -5.61
CA LEU A 41 7.89 10.03 -5.88
C LEU A 41 7.53 8.65 -6.42
N PHE A 42 6.59 7.96 -5.78
CA PHE A 42 6.02 6.71 -6.28
C PHE A 42 4.59 6.95 -6.74
N VAL A 43 4.23 6.39 -7.89
CA VAL A 43 2.92 6.56 -8.52
C VAL A 43 2.40 5.18 -8.93
N SER A 44 1.16 4.86 -8.57
CA SER A 44 0.53 3.65 -9.09
C SER A 44 0.05 3.87 -10.52
N ASP A 45 0.53 3.06 -11.44
CA ASP A 45 -0.03 2.87 -12.78
C ASP A 45 -1.07 1.75 -12.70
N PHE A 46 -2.35 2.13 -12.61
CA PHE A 46 -3.51 1.27 -12.38
C PHE A 46 -3.45 -0.04 -13.16
N ALA A 47 -2.96 0.04 -14.40
CA ALA A 47 -3.03 -1.04 -15.36
C ALA A 47 -1.87 -2.03 -15.28
N ASN A 48 -0.78 -1.81 -14.51
CA ASN A 48 0.06 -2.94 -14.02
C ASN A 48 1.28 -2.67 -13.12
N GLU A 49 1.67 -1.44 -12.79
CA GLU A 49 2.97 -1.21 -12.13
C GLU A 49 2.98 -0.04 -11.15
N ILE A 50 4.03 0.05 -10.35
CA ILE A 50 4.34 1.27 -9.59
C ILE A 50 5.55 1.91 -10.22
N ARG A 51 5.41 3.17 -10.65
CA ARG A 51 6.51 3.95 -11.22
C ARG A 51 7.15 4.79 -10.14
N SER A 52 8.47 4.81 -10.08
CA SER A 52 9.24 5.67 -9.16
C SER A 52 10.00 6.74 -9.93
N TYR A 53 9.97 7.98 -9.42
CA TYR A 53 10.59 9.14 -10.04
C TYR A 53 11.46 9.87 -9.03
N ASP A 54 12.55 10.43 -9.52
CA ASP A 54 13.31 11.43 -8.81
C ASP A 54 12.47 12.71 -8.70
N LEU A 55 12.22 13.18 -7.48
CA LEU A 55 11.29 14.27 -7.22
C LEU A 55 11.82 15.64 -7.70
N GLU A 56 13.14 15.81 -7.83
CA GLU A 56 13.75 17.08 -8.23
C GLU A 56 13.81 17.22 -9.75
N THR A 57 14.12 16.14 -10.44
CA THR A 57 14.39 16.12 -11.88
C THR A 57 13.23 15.57 -12.71
N GLY A 58 12.31 14.81 -12.10
CA GLY A 58 11.25 14.08 -12.80
C GLY A 58 11.75 12.86 -13.58
N GLN A 59 13.02 12.46 -13.43
CA GLN A 59 13.53 11.26 -14.10
C GLN A 59 12.86 10.00 -13.56
N LEU A 60 12.41 9.11 -14.45
CA LEU A 60 11.98 7.76 -14.07
C LEU A 60 13.18 7.00 -13.53
N LEU A 61 13.05 6.48 -12.31
CA LEU A 61 14.07 5.70 -11.63
C LEU A 61 13.86 4.21 -11.84
N ASP A 62 12.62 3.74 -11.66
CA ASP A 62 12.27 2.32 -11.75
C ASP A 62 10.77 2.10 -11.99
N ASP A 63 10.45 0.92 -12.52
CA ASP A 63 9.14 0.39 -12.83
C ASP A 63 8.96 -0.93 -12.04
N LEU A 64 8.15 -0.91 -10.97
CA LEU A 64 7.97 -2.05 -10.06
C LEU A 64 6.76 -2.88 -10.51
N SER A 65 7.00 -4.13 -10.90
CA SER A 65 5.93 -5.05 -11.27
C SER A 65 4.96 -5.31 -10.11
N THR A 66 3.67 -5.18 -10.40
CA THR A 66 2.59 -5.58 -9.47
C THR A 66 1.88 -6.86 -9.85
N ASN A 67 2.42 -7.58 -10.84
CA ASN A 67 1.85 -8.82 -11.33
C ASN A 67 1.95 -9.92 -10.26
N TYR A 68 0.81 -10.24 -9.64
CA TYR A 68 0.69 -11.35 -8.69
C TYR A 68 -0.16 -12.50 -9.23
N THR A 69 -0.79 -12.33 -10.39
CA THR A 69 -1.63 -13.35 -11.02
C THR A 69 -0.82 -14.36 -11.83
N GLY A 70 0.44 -14.04 -12.16
CA GLY A 70 1.33 -14.92 -12.92
C GLY A 70 0.92 -15.09 -14.39
N THR A 71 0.06 -14.19 -14.89
CA THR A 71 -0.39 -14.15 -16.28
C THR A 71 0.28 -12.99 -17.00
N VAL A 72 0.47 -13.08 -18.33
CA VAL A 72 1.02 -11.98 -19.14
C VAL A 72 0.10 -11.74 -20.35
N PRO A 73 -0.52 -10.55 -20.49
CA PRO A 73 -0.54 -9.46 -19.51
C PRO A 73 -1.19 -9.88 -18.18
N SER A 74 -0.86 -9.19 -17.08
CA SER A 74 -1.48 -9.49 -15.79
C SER A 74 -3.00 -9.26 -15.81
N ASN A 75 -3.70 -9.98 -14.93
CA ASN A 75 -5.13 -9.79 -14.69
C ASN A 75 -5.42 -8.90 -13.47
N ASN A 76 -4.42 -8.19 -12.95
CA ASN A 76 -4.60 -7.32 -11.81
C ASN A 76 -4.56 -5.84 -12.16
N PHE A 77 -5.39 -5.10 -11.43
CA PHE A 77 -5.24 -3.67 -11.31
C PHE A 77 -4.84 -3.29 -9.90
N ILE A 78 -4.18 -2.15 -9.76
CA ILE A 78 -3.76 -1.61 -8.46
C ILE A 78 -4.45 -0.28 -8.15
N GLY A 79 -4.65 0.01 -6.86
CA GLY A 79 -5.19 1.26 -6.38
C GLY A 79 -4.10 2.20 -5.89
N ASN A 80 -4.37 2.84 -4.76
CA ASN A 80 -3.43 3.72 -4.07
C ASN A 80 -2.30 2.92 -3.39
N LEU A 81 -1.26 3.64 -2.97
CA LEU A 81 -0.05 3.12 -2.36
C LEU A 81 0.40 4.02 -1.21
N THR A 82 1.06 3.45 -0.21
CA THR A 82 1.51 4.17 0.98
C THR A 82 2.85 3.62 1.48
N PHE A 83 3.67 4.51 2.02
CA PHE A 83 4.89 4.15 2.73
C PHE A 83 4.66 4.09 4.24
N THR A 84 5.33 3.15 4.87
CA THR A 84 5.58 3.18 6.31
C THR A 84 6.90 3.92 6.62
N PRO A 85 7.13 4.38 7.87
CA PRO A 85 8.37 5.06 8.26
C PRO A 85 9.64 4.21 8.09
N ASP A 86 9.50 2.89 8.05
CA ASP A 86 10.59 1.93 7.88
C ASP A 86 10.78 1.48 6.41
N GLU A 87 10.47 2.38 5.46
CA GLU A 87 10.72 2.22 4.02
C GLU A 87 10.06 0.96 3.42
N LYS A 88 8.88 0.55 3.92
CA LYS A 88 8.07 -0.47 3.26
C LYS A 88 6.97 0.19 2.47
N LEU A 89 6.85 -0.22 1.22
CA LEU A 89 5.82 0.24 0.31
C LEU A 89 4.68 -0.78 0.28
N TYR A 90 3.46 -0.31 0.47
CA TYR A 90 2.24 -1.10 0.33
C TYR A 90 1.39 -0.55 -0.78
N THR A 91 0.75 -1.43 -1.55
CA THR A 91 -0.30 -1.07 -2.49
C THR A 91 -1.44 -2.07 -2.38
N VAL A 92 -2.64 -1.63 -2.76
CA VAL A 92 -3.79 -2.51 -2.90
C VAL A 92 -3.98 -2.88 -4.36
N GLY A 93 -4.49 -4.07 -4.62
CA GLY A 93 -4.89 -4.46 -5.97
C GLY A 93 -6.05 -5.43 -5.95
N PHE A 94 -6.51 -5.81 -7.13
CA PHE A 94 -7.53 -6.84 -7.31
C PHE A 94 -7.40 -7.51 -8.67
N ASP A 95 -7.81 -8.77 -8.73
CA ASP A 95 -7.84 -9.55 -9.97
C ASP A 95 -9.22 -9.35 -10.61
N PHE A 96 -9.27 -8.64 -11.73
CA PHE A 96 -10.52 -8.31 -12.41
C PHE A 96 -11.19 -9.51 -13.07
N THR A 97 -10.51 -10.65 -13.14
CA THR A 97 -11.05 -11.93 -13.64
C THR A 97 -11.51 -12.87 -12.51
N ASN A 98 -11.06 -12.64 -11.28
CA ASN A 98 -11.41 -13.44 -10.11
C ASN A 98 -12.29 -12.66 -9.12
N ASN A 99 -13.53 -12.36 -9.53
CA ASN A 99 -14.55 -11.68 -8.72
C ASN A 99 -14.11 -10.33 -8.12
N ASN A 100 -13.04 -9.70 -8.64
CA ASN A 100 -12.39 -8.52 -8.06
C ASN A 100 -11.95 -8.71 -6.60
N PHE A 101 -11.58 -9.94 -6.21
CA PHE A 101 -11.00 -10.19 -4.90
C PHE A 101 -9.69 -9.44 -4.76
N GLY A 102 -9.57 -8.72 -3.64
CA GLY A 102 -8.52 -7.77 -3.38
C GLY A 102 -7.34 -8.39 -2.67
N VAL A 103 -6.16 -7.86 -2.94
CA VAL A 103 -4.86 -8.23 -2.37
C VAL A 103 -4.22 -7.00 -1.74
N ILE A 104 -3.32 -7.21 -0.79
CA ILE A 104 -2.34 -6.19 -0.38
C ILE A 104 -0.96 -6.68 -0.77
N LEU A 105 -0.26 -5.88 -1.56
CA LEU A 105 1.12 -6.13 -1.97
C LEU A 105 2.07 -5.32 -1.09
N ARG A 106 3.27 -5.85 -0.85
CA ARG A 106 4.32 -5.20 -0.07
C ARG A 106 5.68 -5.36 -0.74
N TYR A 107 6.43 -4.28 -0.72
CA TYR A 107 7.78 -4.17 -1.28
C TYR A 107 8.72 -3.51 -0.27
N ASP A 108 9.99 -3.81 -0.43
CA ASP A 108 11.07 -2.99 0.09
C ASP A 108 11.09 -1.71 -0.73
N GLY A 109 10.77 -0.57 -0.10
CA GLY A 109 10.58 0.70 -0.79
C GLY A 109 11.88 1.36 -1.26
N ALA A 110 13.03 0.92 -0.76
CA ALA A 110 14.33 1.41 -1.18
C ALA A 110 14.86 0.67 -2.42
N THR A 111 14.57 -0.63 -2.52
CA THR A 111 15.10 -1.50 -3.58
C THR A 111 14.08 -1.98 -4.60
N GLY A 112 12.79 -1.79 -4.33
CA GLY A 112 11.68 -2.32 -5.14
C GLY A 112 11.48 -3.83 -5.00
N ASN A 113 12.27 -4.52 -4.17
CA ASN A 113 12.17 -5.97 -4.04
C ASN A 113 10.84 -6.38 -3.37
N PRO A 114 10.17 -7.44 -3.86
CA PRO A 114 8.94 -7.92 -3.25
C PRO A 114 9.18 -8.52 -1.86
N LEU A 115 8.28 -8.23 -0.91
CA LEU A 115 8.35 -8.69 0.49
C LEU A 115 7.07 -9.46 0.90
N PRO A 116 6.96 -10.76 0.58
CA PRO A 116 5.74 -11.53 0.84
C PRO A 116 5.49 -11.73 2.34
N ALA A 117 4.26 -12.11 2.69
CA ALA A 117 3.96 -12.72 3.97
C ALA A 117 4.45 -14.17 4.04
N VAL A 118 4.49 -14.73 5.25
CA VAL A 118 4.89 -16.14 5.46
C VAL A 118 3.97 -17.06 4.65
N GLY A 119 4.58 -17.93 3.84
CA GLY A 119 3.87 -18.87 2.97
C GLY A 119 3.28 -18.26 1.69
N GLN A 120 3.57 -17.00 1.40
CA GLN A 120 3.21 -16.34 0.14
C GLN A 120 4.44 -16.15 -0.76
N SER A 121 4.21 -15.85 -2.03
CA SER A 121 5.23 -15.58 -3.04
C SER A 121 5.08 -14.18 -3.62
N GLY A 122 6.11 -13.71 -4.34
CA GLY A 122 6.12 -12.37 -4.93
C GLY A 122 5.89 -11.30 -3.86
N ALA A 123 5.11 -10.28 -4.19
CA ALA A 123 4.82 -9.17 -3.28
C ALA A 123 3.61 -9.42 -2.36
N ILE A 124 2.98 -10.60 -2.38
CA ILE A 124 1.71 -10.83 -1.68
C ILE A 124 1.90 -10.77 -0.16
N PHE A 125 1.34 -9.74 0.48
CA PHE A 125 1.33 -9.57 1.93
C PHE A 125 0.01 -10.01 2.56
N VAL A 126 -1.12 -9.62 1.96
CA VAL A 126 -2.44 -10.19 2.28
C VAL A 126 -2.96 -10.82 1.00
N PRO A 127 -3.20 -12.15 0.98
CA PRO A 127 -3.68 -12.85 -0.21
C PRO A 127 -5.10 -12.42 -0.57
N THR A 128 -5.56 -12.81 -1.77
CA THR A 128 -6.91 -12.50 -2.23
C THR A 128 -7.97 -13.08 -1.29
N ASP A 129 -8.97 -12.27 -0.96
CA ASP A 129 -10.03 -12.64 -0.02
C ASP A 129 -11.36 -12.03 -0.46
N SER A 130 -12.46 -12.78 -0.29
CA SER A 130 -13.81 -12.34 -0.69
C SER A 130 -14.36 -11.20 0.17
N ARG A 131 -13.74 -10.89 1.31
CA ARG A 131 -14.10 -9.78 2.21
C ARG A 131 -13.45 -8.47 1.79
N LEU A 132 -12.38 -8.51 0.99
CA LEU A 132 -11.73 -7.33 0.42
C LEU A 132 -12.08 -7.27 -1.07
N LEU A 133 -13.09 -6.50 -1.44
CA LEU A 133 -13.54 -6.42 -2.83
C LEU A 133 -13.09 -5.11 -3.45
N ARG A 134 -12.33 -5.20 -4.55
CA ARG A 134 -11.88 -4.07 -5.37
C ARG A 134 -11.34 -2.90 -4.53
N PRO A 135 -10.34 -3.12 -3.66
CA PRO A 135 -9.78 -2.04 -2.86
C PRO A 135 -9.18 -0.96 -3.75
N VAL A 136 -9.48 0.30 -3.43
CA VAL A 136 -9.01 1.47 -4.18
C VAL A 136 -7.97 2.27 -3.40
N GLY A 137 -8.08 2.31 -2.08
CA GLY A 137 -7.25 3.14 -1.21
C GLY A 137 -6.58 2.35 -0.09
N ILE A 138 -5.37 2.77 0.29
CA ILE A 138 -4.68 2.32 1.49
C ILE A 138 -3.96 3.52 2.11
N VAL A 139 -3.91 3.59 3.43
CA VAL A 139 -3.20 4.65 4.14
C VAL A 139 -2.49 4.04 5.35
N TYR A 140 -1.22 4.37 5.51
CA TYR A 140 -0.53 4.12 6.77
C TYR A 140 -1.00 5.15 7.80
N ALA A 141 -1.53 4.67 8.91
CA ALA A 141 -1.90 5.51 10.05
C ALA A 141 -1.05 5.10 11.27
N PRO A 142 -0.24 6.01 11.85
CA PRO A 142 0.54 5.73 13.06
C PRO A 142 -0.37 5.79 14.30
N ILE A 143 -1.41 4.96 14.31
CA ILE A 143 -2.33 4.84 15.43
C ILE A 143 -2.10 3.52 16.14
N ASN A 144 -1.91 3.58 17.46
CA ASN A 144 -1.99 2.38 18.29
C ASN A 144 -3.47 1.98 18.34
N ILE A 145 -3.88 1.00 17.54
CA ILE A 145 -5.19 0.38 17.72
C ILE A 145 -5.09 -0.46 18.99
N PRO A 146 -5.82 -0.14 20.08
CA PRO A 146 -5.87 -1.02 21.23
C PRO A 146 -6.48 -2.34 20.74
N GLU A 147 -5.72 -3.44 20.82
CA GLU A 147 -6.26 -4.73 20.43
C GLU A 147 -7.53 -4.99 21.25
N GLY A 148 -8.64 -5.32 20.60
CA GLY A 148 -9.95 -5.53 21.24
C GLY A 148 -9.94 -6.60 22.35
N SER A 149 -8.85 -7.34 22.48
CA SER A 149 -8.58 -8.29 23.57
C SER A 149 -8.32 -7.61 24.92
N SER A 150 -7.92 -6.32 24.95
CA SER A 150 -7.63 -5.61 26.20
C SER A 150 -8.88 -5.22 27.00
N THR A 151 -10.06 -5.13 26.37
CA THR A 151 -11.32 -4.79 27.06
C THR A 151 -11.96 -5.98 27.77
N VAL A 152 -11.70 -7.23 27.34
CA VAL A 152 -12.22 -8.42 28.03
C VAL A 152 -11.50 -8.67 29.37
N GLY A 153 -10.22 -8.30 29.48
CA GLY A 153 -9.43 -8.45 30.71
C GLY A 153 -9.86 -7.54 31.86
N LEU A 154 -10.45 -6.37 31.56
CA LEU A 154 -10.93 -5.45 32.60
C LEU A 154 -12.27 -5.89 33.21
N LEU A 155 -13.08 -6.64 32.47
CA LEU A 155 -14.36 -7.17 32.98
C LEU A 155 -14.19 -8.40 33.89
N SER A 156 -13.14 -9.22 33.70
CA SER A 156 -12.88 -10.40 34.52
C SER A 156 -12.30 -10.07 35.91
N LEU A 157 -11.49 -9.01 36.02
CA LEU A 157 -10.97 -8.54 37.32
C LEU A 157 -12.05 -7.89 38.21
N GLY A 158 -13.02 -7.19 37.60
CA GLY A 158 -14.17 -6.61 38.32
C GLY A 158 -15.12 -7.68 38.90
N ALA A 159 -15.33 -8.77 38.17
CA ALA A 159 -16.17 -9.89 38.63
C ALA A 159 -15.52 -10.69 39.78
N LEU A 160 -14.19 -10.91 39.76
CA LEU A 160 -13.51 -11.64 40.83
C LEU A 160 -13.49 -10.87 42.17
N SER A 161 -13.34 -9.54 42.11
CA SER A 161 -13.25 -8.67 43.29
C SER A 161 -14.57 -8.61 44.07
N THR A 162 -15.71 -8.66 43.38
CA THR A 162 -17.04 -8.65 44.00
C THR A 162 -17.39 -10.01 44.63
N ILE A 163 -16.91 -11.12 44.06
CA ILE A 163 -17.13 -12.48 44.59
C ILE A 163 -16.31 -12.71 45.87
N LEU A 164 -15.06 -12.22 45.92
CA LEU A 164 -14.21 -12.36 47.12
C LEU A 164 -14.68 -11.48 48.29
N HIS A 165 -15.29 -10.33 48.03
CA HIS A 165 -15.83 -9.46 49.08
C HIS A 165 -17.12 -10.01 49.71
N ARG A 166 -17.90 -10.81 48.98
CA ARG A 166 -19.14 -11.45 49.50
C ARG A 166 -18.90 -12.66 50.41
N LYS A 167 -17.73 -13.29 50.35
CA LYS A 167 -17.39 -14.45 51.20
C LYS A 167 -16.75 -14.10 52.54
N ARG A 168 -16.60 -12.80 52.86
CA ARG A 168 -15.98 -12.30 54.12
C ARG A 168 -16.97 -11.60 55.07
N LYS A 169 -18.26 -11.92 55.00
CA LYS A 169 -19.26 -11.53 56.00
C LYS A 169 -19.90 -12.76 56.61
#